data_AF-A0A2D5T0G0-F1
#
_entry.id   AF-A0A2D5T0G0-F1
#
_cell.length_a   1.000
_cell.length_b   1.000
_cell.length_c   1.000
_cell.angle_alpha   90.00
_cell.angle_beta   90.00
_cell.angle_gamma   90.00
#
_symmetry.space_group_name_H-M   'P 1'
#
loop_
_entity.id
_entity.type
_entity.pdbx_description
1 polymer ?
#
loop_
_entity_poly.entity_id
_entity_poly.type
_entity_poly.pdbx_seq_one_letter_code
_entity_poly.pdbx_strand_id
1 'polypeptide(L)' 'MDLFIRIIGACIFLPFISFYSYVLGPILKLVLVPGGLLLLLLILGKEDGVDPLVKAFKNEAKTPDSIEAS' A
#
# COMPACT_ATOMS: atom_id res chain seq x y z
N MET A 1 -30.61 5.85 -32.11
CA MET A 1 -30.90 5.68 -30.66
C MET A 1 -29.68 5.20 -29.90
N ASP A 2 -28.76 4.49 -30.57
CA ASP A 2 -27.56 3.88 -30.01
C ASP A 2 -26.49 4.87 -29.50
N LEU A 3 -26.31 6.01 -30.19
CA LEU A 3 -25.32 7.01 -29.81
C LEU A 3 -25.65 7.67 -28.45
N PHE A 4 -26.93 7.94 -28.20
CA PHE A 4 -27.39 8.65 -27.00
C PHE A 4 -27.22 7.78 -25.75
N ILE A 5 -27.57 6.49 -25.85
CA ILE A 5 -27.36 5.49 -24.79
C ILE A 5 -25.86 5.34 -24.48
N ARG A 6 -25.01 5.37 -25.51
CA ARG A 6 -23.56 5.24 -25.36
C ARG A 6 -22.93 6.45 -24.68
N ILE A 7 -23.42 7.66 -24.96
CA ILE A 7 -22.99 8.91 -24.29
C ILE A 7 -23.45 8.93 -22.83
N ILE A 8 -24.69 8.55 -22.54
CA ILE A 8 -25.20 8.45 -21.16
C ILE A 8 -24.42 7.39 -20.37
N GLY A 9 -24.19 6.23 -20.98
CA GLY A 9 -23.37 5.17 -20.39
C GLY A 9 -21.97 5.66 -20.08
N ALA A 10 -21.30 6.32 -21.02
CA ALA A 10 -19.97 6.90 -20.80
C ALA A 10 -19.99 7.96 -19.70
N CYS A 11 -21.00 8.83 -19.64
CA CYS A 11 -21.11 9.90 -18.66
C CYS A 11 -21.36 9.37 -17.23
N ILE A 12 -22.04 8.22 -17.09
CA ILE A 12 -22.22 7.54 -15.80
C ILE A 12 -20.98 6.69 -15.46
N PHE A 13 -20.35 6.07 -16.46
CA PHE A 13 -19.21 5.18 -16.27
C PHE A 13 -17.92 5.94 -15.94
N LEU A 14 -17.68 7.11 -16.55
CA LEU A 14 -16.49 7.93 -16.30
C LEU A 14 -16.31 8.34 -14.82
N PRO A 15 -17.32 8.92 -14.14
CA PRO A 15 -17.17 9.28 -12.73
C PRO A 15 -17.04 8.04 -11.85
N PHE A 16 -17.76 6.96 -12.16
CA PHE A 16 -17.65 5.70 -11.42
C PHE A 16 -16.27 5.06 -11.58
N ILE A 17 -15.71 5.02 -12.79
CA ILE A 17 -14.38 4.44 -13.01
C ILE A 17 -13.29 5.33 -12.41
N SER A 18 -13.43 6.65 -12.46
CA SER A 18 -12.52 7.57 -11.78
C SER A 18 -12.59 7.39 -10.26
N PHE A 19 -13.78 7.26 -9.68
CA PHE A 19 -13.96 7.00 -8.25
C PHE A 19 -13.40 5.64 -7.86
N TYR A 20 -13.67 4.61 -8.67
CA TYR A 20 -13.08 3.29 -8.51
C TYR A 20 -11.56 3.37 -8.56
N SER A 21 -10.96 4.04 -9.54
CA SER A 21 -9.49 4.16 -9.64
C SER A 21 -8.89 4.96 -8.48
N TYR A 22 -9.59 6.00 -8.01
CA TYR A 22 -9.18 6.82 -6.87
C TYR A 22 -9.23 6.07 -5.53
N VAL A 23 -10.17 5.14 -5.37
CA VAL A 23 -10.33 4.33 -4.16
C VAL A 23 -9.52 3.03 -4.25
N LEU A 24 -9.48 2.40 -5.42
CA LEU A 24 -8.75 1.16 -5.69
C LEU A 24 -7.25 1.37 -5.56
N GLY A 25 -6.70 2.49 -6.03
CA GLY A 25 -5.27 2.81 -5.87
C GLY A 25 -4.77 2.75 -4.42
N PRO A 26 -5.34 3.54 -3.50
CA PRO A 26 -4.97 3.51 -2.08
C PRO A 26 -5.32 2.19 -1.42
N ILE A 27 -6.48 1.59 -1.71
CA ILE A 27 -6.83 0.25 -1.15
C ILE A 27 -5.81 -0.80 -1.60
N LEU A 28 -5.43 -0.81 -2.87
CA LEU A 28 -4.47 -1.75 -3.41
C LEU A 28 -3.12 -1.57 -2.72
N LYS A 29 -2.64 -0.33 -2.54
CA LYS A 29 -1.42 -0.07 -1.77
C LYS A 29 -1.55 -0.54 -0.32
N LEU A 30 -2.69 -0.29 0.31
CA LEU A 30 -2.96 -0.64 1.70
C LEU A 30 -3.06 -2.16 1.90
N VAL A 31 -3.46 -2.92 0.90
CA VAL A 31 -3.46 -4.40 0.97
C VAL A 31 -2.09 -4.96 0.56
N LEU A 32 -1.48 -4.40 -0.48
CA LEU A 32 -0.26 -4.93 -1.08
C LEU A 32 0.97 -4.69 -0.21
N VAL A 33 1.05 -3.58 0.52
CA VAL A 33 2.17 -3.30 1.42
C VAL A 33 2.20 -4.26 2.62
N PRO A 34 1.15 -4.37 3.46
CA PRO A 34 1.15 -5.32 4.57
C PRO A 34 1.06 -6.76 4.07
N GLY A 35 0.26 -7.06 3.03
CA GLY A 35 0.15 -8.39 2.46
C GLY A 35 1.46 -8.88 1.84
N GLY A 36 2.14 -8.00 1.10
CA GLY A 36 3.47 -8.27 0.53
C GLY A 36 4.53 -8.45 1.61
N LEU A 37 4.54 -7.61 2.64
CA LEU A 37 5.44 -7.75 3.79
C LEU A 37 5.20 -9.06 4.55
N LEU A 38 3.93 -9.42 4.76
CA LEU A 38 3.56 -10.67 5.42
C LEU A 38 4.01 -11.89 4.60
N LEU A 39 3.87 -11.83 3.28
CA LEU A 39 4.33 -12.88 2.38
C LEU A 39 5.87 -12.97 2.38
N LEU A 40 6.57 -11.84 2.44
CA LEU A 40 8.03 -11.79 2.56
C LEU A 40 8.50 -12.39 3.90
N LEU A 41 7.83 -12.06 5.00
CA LEU A 41 8.10 -12.65 6.31
C LEU A 41 7.77 -14.15 6.33
N LEU A 42 6.73 -14.58 5.63
CA LEU A 42 6.37 -15.98 5.49
C LEU A 42 7.41 -16.75 4.67
N ILE A 43 7.94 -16.16 3.60
CA ILE A 43 8.96 -16.80 2.75
C ILE A 43 10.31 -16.92 3.47
N LEU A 44 10.66 -15.92 4.27
CA LEU A 44 11.95 -15.82 4.95
C LEU A 44 11.95 -16.52 6.31
N GLY A 45 10.77 -16.74 6.91
CA GLY A 45 10.62 -17.40 8.19
C GLY A 45 10.85 -16.49 9.39
N LYS A 46 10.65 -17.03 10.59
CA LYS A 46 10.70 -16.28 11.84
C LYS A 46 12.12 -15.77 12.15
N GLU A 47 13.10 -16.66 12.07
CA GLU A 47 14.47 -16.45 12.52
C GLU A 47 15.21 -15.42 11.65
N ASP A 48 15.03 -15.48 10.34
CA ASP A 48 15.71 -14.60 9.37
C ASP A 48 14.85 -13.43 8.91
N GLY A 49 13.52 -13.47 9.11
CA GLY A 49 12.60 -12.43 8.65
C GLY A 49 12.07 -11.54 9.77
N VAL A 50 11.40 -12.13 10.77
CA VAL A 50 10.66 -11.37 11.79
C VAL A 50 11.60 -10.73 12.80
N ASP A 51 12.53 -11.51 13.35
CA ASP A 51 13.49 -11.05 14.36
C ASP A 51 14.36 -9.87 13.89
N PRO A 52 15.00 -9.89 12.71
CA PRO A 52 15.77 -8.75 12.22
C PRO A 52 14.90 -7.55 11.83
N LEU A 53 13.69 -7.76 11.30
CA LEU A 53 12.75 -6.68 10.99
C LEU A 53 12.36 -5.92 12.28
N VAL A 54 11.96 -6.65 13.34
CA VAL A 54 11.63 -6.07 14.65
C VAL A 54 12.84 -5.37 15.25
N LYS A 55 14.04 -5.94 15.11
CA LYS A 55 15.29 -5.36 15.62
C LYS A 55 15.70 -4.07 14.87
N ALA A 56 15.41 -3.98 13.57
CA ALA A 56 15.63 -2.77 12.77
C ALA A 56 14.68 -1.65 13.18
N PHE A 57 13.37 -1.93 13.24
CA PHE A 57 12.37 -0.95 13.72
C PHE A 57 12.63 -0.48 15.16
N LYS A 58 13.08 -1.40 16.04
CA LYS A 58 13.41 -1.06 17.43
C LYS A 58 14.68 -0.22 17.57
N ASN A 59 15.63 -0.31 16.64
CA ASN A 59 16.80 0.57 16.62
C ASN A 59 16.46 1.96 16.10
N GLU A 60 15.59 2.07 15.11
CA GLU A 60 15.18 3.36 14.55
C GLU A 60 14.38 4.19 15.58
N ALA A 61 13.50 3.55 16.36
CA ALA A 61 12.79 4.18 17.47
C ALA A 61 13.70 4.65 18.62
N LYS A 62 14.97 4.21 18.68
CA LYS A 62 15.97 4.63 19.67
C LYS A 62 16.85 5.79 19.16
N THR A 63 16.70 6.22 17.90
CA THR A 63 17.48 7.31 17.31
C THR A 63 16.62 8.56 17.07
N PRO A 64 16.21 9.27 18.12
CA PRO A 64 15.99 10.72 17.99
C PRO A 64 17.01 11.57 18.77
N ASP A 65 18.16 11.04 19.23
CA ASP A 65 19.06 11.83 20.12
C ASP A 65 20.58 11.71 19.86
N SER A 66 21.04 11.18 18.72
CA SER A 66 22.50 11.08 18.47
C SER A 66 22.98 11.61 17.12
N ILE A 67 22.19 12.49 16.48
CA ILE A 67 22.68 13.37 15.41
C ILE A 67 22.80 14.81 15.94
N GLU A 68 23.39 14.98 17.12
CA GLU A 68 23.92 16.27 17.61
C GLU A 68 25.18 16.02 18.45
N ALA A 69 26.29 15.69 17.79
CA ALA A 69 27.64 15.88 18.34
C ALA A 69 28.65 15.76 17.19
N SER A 70 28.75 16.84 16.40
CA SER A 70 30.00 17.19 15.72
C SER A 70 31.05 17.64 16.74
#